data_AF-A0A0R3TX53-F1
#
_entry.id   AF-A0A0R3TX53-F1
#
_cell.length_a   1.000
_cell.length_b   1.000
_cell.length_c   1.000
_cell.angle_alpha   90.00
_cell.angle_beta   90.00
_cell.angle_gamma   90.00
#
_symmetry.space_group_name_H-M   'P 1'
#
loop_
_entity.id
_entity.type
_entity.pdbx_description
1 polymer ?
#
loop_
_entity_poly.entity_id
_entity_poly.type
_entity_poly.pdbx_seq_one_letter_code
_entity_poly.pdbx_strand_id
1 'polypeptide(L)'
;MTTSEHLWSASSSSYTELLNKTEEFIAFLKDANQYVNDFEFDCHQAAQLYWHEAHETHLQTCGFLLDYENDIKLLAPHSAPVACALQILPYMQAENTPTMQSGVIYDYYNVRGRKMRLVVWKLPKALEDFHALIECLPGMISGDESCENPQAILHLYEKMYRNCLLFVKTPSSGVEGALATFFRHRHLIRRKLHLHHEDIVSSESTSDSSVYIVETDELTDTLSEESESESVPVN
;
A
#
# COMPACT_ATOMS: atom_id res chain seq x y z
N MET A 1 -60.62 12.25 -8.79
CA MET A 1 -59.42 12.96 -8.32
C MET A 1 -59.09 12.45 -6.94
N THR A 2 -58.18 11.47 -6.86
CA THR A 2 -57.50 11.06 -5.63
C THR A 2 -56.12 10.59 -6.08
N THR A 3 -55.11 11.20 -5.47
CA THR A 3 -53.71 11.23 -5.86
C THR A 3 -53.03 9.90 -5.61
N SER A 4 -52.27 9.48 -6.61
CA SER A 4 -51.33 8.38 -6.59
C SER A 4 -50.15 8.73 -5.70
N GLU A 5 -50.17 8.27 -4.46
CA GLU A 5 -48.98 8.10 -3.61
C GLU A 5 -48.68 6.61 -3.48
N HIS A 6 -48.34 5.96 -4.59
CA HIS A 6 -47.61 4.70 -4.52
C HIS A 6 -46.12 5.02 -4.57
N LEU A 7 -45.56 5.07 -3.37
CA LEU A 7 -44.16 4.88 -3.02
C LEU A 7 -43.41 4.07 -4.08
N TRP A 8 -42.53 4.76 -4.80
CA TRP A 8 -41.47 4.11 -5.58
C TRP A 8 -40.52 3.45 -4.60
N SER A 9 -40.78 2.18 -4.31
CA SER A 9 -39.78 1.24 -3.82
C SER A 9 -38.79 1.00 -4.96
N ALA A 10 -37.87 1.94 -5.18
CA ALA A 10 -36.77 1.76 -6.11
C ALA A 10 -35.83 0.70 -5.50
N SER A 11 -35.92 -0.54 -5.99
CA SER A 11 -34.82 -1.48 -5.85
C SER A 11 -33.57 -0.82 -6.43
N SER A 12 -32.49 -0.69 -5.67
CA SER A 12 -31.23 -0.19 -6.21
C SER A 12 -30.85 -1.07 -7.42
N SER A 13 -30.59 -0.47 -8.58
CA SER A 13 -30.19 -1.26 -9.75
C SER A 13 -28.92 -2.05 -9.43
N SER A 14 -28.77 -3.24 -10.03
CA SER A 14 -27.58 -4.10 -9.88
C SER A 14 -26.28 -3.34 -10.17
N TYR A 15 -26.34 -2.33 -11.06
CA TYR A 15 -25.22 -1.45 -11.36
C TYR A 15 -24.85 -0.50 -10.21
N THR A 16 -25.83 0.03 -9.48
CA THR A 16 -25.56 0.91 -8.32
C THR A 16 -24.87 0.14 -7.20
N GLU A 17 -25.30 -1.11 -6.96
CA GLU A 17 -24.68 -1.98 -5.97
C GLU A 17 -23.23 -2.31 -6.34
N LEU A 18 -22.96 -2.61 -7.61
CA LEU A 18 -21.61 -2.80 -8.13
C LEU A 18 -20.70 -1.59 -7.86
N LEU A 19 -21.18 -0.37 -8.16
CA LEU A 19 -20.41 0.85 -7.92
C LEU A 19 -20.08 0.98 -6.43
N ASN A 20 -21.05 0.76 -5.55
CA ASN A 20 -20.82 0.79 -4.10
C ASN A 20 -19.76 -0.23 -3.67
N LYS A 21 -19.82 -1.48 -4.15
CA LYS A 21 -18.84 -2.52 -3.87
C LYS A 21 -17.44 -2.18 -4.38
N THR A 22 -17.37 -1.51 -5.53
CA THR A 22 -16.12 -1.02 -6.11
C THR A 22 -15.49 0.06 -5.24
N GLU A 23 -16.29 1.02 -4.77
CA GLU A 23 -15.81 2.07 -3.86
C GLU A 23 -15.42 1.52 -2.49
N GLU A 24 -16.14 0.53 -1.94
CA GLU A 24 -15.77 -0.19 -0.72
C GLU A 24 -14.38 -0.85 -0.87
N PHE A 25 -14.13 -1.51 -2.00
CA PHE A 25 -12.84 -2.13 -2.29
C PHE A 25 -11.72 -1.07 -2.45
N ILE A 26 -11.99 0.05 -3.11
CA ILE A 26 -11.05 1.17 -3.22
C ILE A 26 -10.72 1.76 -1.85
N ALA A 27 -11.72 1.95 -0.98
CA ALA A 27 -11.51 2.42 0.38
C ALA A 27 -10.63 1.44 1.17
N PHE A 28 -10.89 0.13 1.04
CA PHE A 28 -10.04 -0.90 1.63
C PHE A 28 -8.58 -0.82 1.15
N LEU A 29 -8.34 -0.65 -0.16
CA LEU A 29 -6.98 -0.51 -0.69
C LEU A 29 -6.27 0.74 -0.15
N LYS A 30 -6.99 1.85 0.02
CA LYS A 30 -6.44 3.09 0.60
C LYS A 30 -6.05 2.88 2.06
N ASP A 31 -6.91 2.27 2.86
CA ASP A 31 -6.64 1.95 4.26
C ASP A 31 -5.46 0.98 4.38
N ALA A 32 -5.43 -0.06 3.55
CA ALA A 32 -4.33 -1.02 3.50
C ALA A 32 -3.01 -0.32 3.20
N ASN A 33 -2.99 0.56 2.19
CA ASN A 33 -1.81 1.36 1.87
C ASN A 33 -1.39 2.28 3.01
N GLN A 34 -2.32 2.95 3.70
CA GLN A 34 -1.95 3.80 4.83
C GLN A 34 -1.31 2.98 5.96
N TYR A 35 -1.96 1.90 6.40
CA TYR A 35 -1.45 1.11 7.53
C TYR A 35 -0.15 0.37 7.20
N VAL A 36 0.02 -0.09 5.95
CA VAL A 36 1.30 -0.65 5.50
C VAL A 36 2.39 0.42 5.51
N ASN A 37 2.14 1.62 4.96
CA ASN A 37 3.15 2.71 4.98
C ASN A 37 3.52 3.12 6.42
N ASP A 38 2.55 3.19 7.33
CA ASP A 38 2.81 3.49 8.75
C ASP A 38 3.72 2.43 9.38
N PHE A 39 3.44 1.15 9.13
CA PHE A 39 4.28 0.05 9.63
C PHE A 39 5.66 0.00 8.97
N GLU A 40 5.77 0.28 7.67
CA GLU A 40 7.06 0.41 6.96
C GLU A 40 7.92 1.50 7.59
N PHE A 41 7.31 2.65 7.90
CA PHE A 41 7.96 3.75 8.58
C PHE A 41 8.42 3.37 9.99
N ASP A 42 7.53 2.74 10.79
CA ASP A 42 7.83 2.31 12.14
C ASP A 42 8.97 1.27 12.17
N CYS A 43 8.99 0.32 11.21
CA CYS A 43 10.08 -0.65 11.05
C CYS A 43 11.42 0.03 10.76
N HIS A 44 11.43 0.99 9.83
CA HIS A 44 12.64 1.72 9.47
C HIS A 44 13.15 2.56 10.64
N GLN A 45 12.26 3.26 11.33
CA GLN A 45 12.60 4.05 12.51
C GLN A 45 13.14 3.17 13.64
N ALA A 46 12.46 2.07 13.97
CA ALA A 46 12.93 1.14 14.99
C ALA A 46 14.31 0.56 14.63
N ALA A 47 14.57 0.33 13.33
CA ALA A 47 15.87 -0.13 12.88
C ALA A 47 16.99 0.90 12.99
N GLN A 48 16.68 2.18 12.78
CA GLN A 48 17.64 3.26 13.03
C GLN A 48 17.92 3.40 14.53
N LEU A 49 16.88 3.36 15.37
CA LEU A 49 17.02 3.52 16.82
C LEU A 49 17.83 2.37 17.45
N TYR A 50 17.73 1.14 16.93
CA TYR A 50 18.49 -0.01 17.42
C TYR A 50 20.01 0.23 17.47
N TRP A 51 20.56 0.99 16.51
CA TRP A 51 22.00 1.28 16.46
C TRP A 51 22.43 2.51 17.26
N HIS A 52 21.49 3.36 17.65
CA HIS A 52 21.80 4.72 18.12
C HIS A 52 21.29 5.02 19.53
N GLU A 53 20.29 4.29 20.01
CA GLU A 53 19.73 4.48 21.35
C GLU A 53 20.28 3.45 22.32
N ALA A 54 20.62 3.88 23.52
CA ALA A 54 20.76 3.01 24.69
C ALA A 54 19.51 3.17 25.57
N HIS A 55 19.21 2.17 26.41
CA HIS A 55 18.17 2.21 27.48
C HIS A 55 16.74 1.80 27.07
N GLU A 56 15.73 2.30 27.79
CA GLU A 56 14.33 1.84 27.78
C GLU A 56 13.65 1.92 26.40
N THR A 57 13.98 2.94 25.59
CA THR A 57 13.50 3.08 24.21
C THR A 57 13.97 1.92 23.33
N HIS A 58 15.23 1.50 23.48
CA HIS A 58 15.80 0.36 22.76
C HIS A 58 15.08 -0.95 23.10
N LEU A 59 14.72 -1.15 24.37
CA LEU A 59 13.93 -2.32 24.77
C LEU A 59 12.54 -2.29 24.13
N GLN A 60 11.87 -1.12 24.14
CA GLN A 60 10.55 -0.95 23.54
C GLN A 60 10.52 -1.16 22.02
N THR A 61 11.53 -0.69 21.30
CA THR A 61 11.67 -0.94 19.85
C THR A 61 11.97 -2.41 19.57
N CYS A 62 12.87 -3.04 20.33
CA CYS A 62 13.16 -4.47 20.19
C CYS A 62 11.91 -5.33 20.45
N GLY A 63 11.16 -5.03 21.52
CA GLY A 63 9.91 -5.74 21.82
C GLY A 63 8.88 -5.65 20.69
N PHE A 64 8.72 -4.47 20.10
CA PHE A 64 7.88 -4.30 18.91
C PHE A 64 8.37 -5.16 17.74
N LEU A 65 9.65 -5.09 17.39
CA LEU A 65 10.18 -5.81 16.23
C LEU A 65 10.09 -7.34 16.40
N LEU A 66 10.31 -7.85 17.61
CA LEU A 66 10.16 -9.27 17.92
C LEU A 66 8.69 -9.73 17.83
N ASP A 67 7.74 -8.96 18.35
CA ASP A 67 6.30 -9.30 18.29
C ASP A 67 5.74 -9.34 16.85
N TYR A 68 6.40 -8.64 15.92
CA TYR A 68 6.04 -8.57 14.52
C TYR A 68 7.04 -9.27 13.59
N GLU A 69 7.91 -10.13 14.12
CA GLU A 69 8.94 -10.84 13.35
C GLU A 69 8.38 -11.54 12.10
N ASN A 70 7.24 -12.23 12.22
CA ASN A 70 6.63 -12.94 11.09
C ASN A 70 6.07 -11.98 10.02
N ASP A 71 5.46 -10.87 10.44
CA ASP A 71 4.96 -9.85 9.50
C ASP A 71 6.11 -9.13 8.80
N ILE A 72 7.22 -8.88 9.52
CA ILE A 72 8.45 -8.31 8.96
C ILE A 72 9.02 -9.26 7.90
N LYS A 73 9.15 -10.55 8.20
CA LYS A 73 9.62 -11.57 7.23
C LYS A 73 8.74 -11.62 5.99
N LEU A 74 7.42 -11.52 6.18
CA LEU A 74 6.44 -11.57 5.11
C LEU A 74 6.50 -10.33 4.20
N LEU A 75 6.70 -9.14 4.77
CA LEU A 75 6.69 -7.86 4.04
C LEU A 75 8.06 -7.43 3.49
N ALA A 76 9.16 -7.86 4.10
CA ALA A 76 10.51 -7.48 3.70
C ALA A 76 10.84 -7.71 2.21
N PRO A 77 10.40 -8.80 1.54
CA PRO A 77 10.63 -8.99 0.11
C PRO A 77 10.02 -7.89 -0.78
N HIS A 78 9.05 -7.14 -0.26
CA HIS A 78 8.32 -6.11 -0.99
C HIS A 78 8.64 -4.68 -0.54
N SER A 79 9.35 -4.52 0.57
CA SER A 79 9.57 -3.24 1.24
C SER A 79 10.99 -3.09 1.78
N ALA A 80 11.77 -2.19 1.17
CA ALA A 80 13.12 -1.87 1.64
C ALA A 80 13.14 -1.33 3.10
N PRO A 81 12.22 -0.44 3.52
CA PRO A 81 12.09 -0.04 4.94
C PRO A 81 11.97 -1.21 5.91
N VAL A 82 11.12 -2.21 5.58
CA VAL A 82 10.92 -3.40 6.42
C VAL A 82 12.11 -4.36 6.34
N ALA A 83 12.76 -4.45 5.18
CA ALA A 83 13.98 -5.25 5.01
C ALA A 83 15.12 -4.77 5.94
N CYS A 84 15.23 -3.47 6.22
CA CYS A 84 16.17 -2.96 7.22
C CYS A 84 15.89 -3.54 8.62
N ALA A 85 14.63 -3.62 9.04
CA ALA A 85 14.25 -4.21 10.31
C ALA A 85 14.53 -5.73 10.34
N LEU A 86 14.31 -6.44 9.23
CA LEU A 86 14.64 -7.86 9.13
C LEU A 86 16.14 -8.14 9.37
N GLN A 87 17.03 -7.27 8.90
CA GLN A 87 18.47 -7.43 9.04
C GLN A 87 18.95 -7.37 10.49
N ILE A 88 18.21 -6.68 11.37
CA ILE A 88 18.64 -6.46 12.75
C ILE A 88 18.03 -7.45 13.76
N LEU A 89 16.94 -8.15 13.39
CA LEU A 89 16.29 -9.14 14.25
C LEU A 89 17.25 -10.19 14.85
N PRO A 90 18.24 -10.75 14.11
CA PRO A 90 19.17 -11.72 14.68
C PRO A 90 20.04 -11.17 15.83
N TYR A 91 20.33 -9.88 15.85
CA TYR A 91 21.14 -9.27 16.91
C TYR A 91 20.34 -9.05 18.19
N MET A 92 19.02 -8.80 18.09
CA MET A 92 18.13 -8.61 19.23
C MET A 92 17.95 -9.89 20.06
N GLN A 93 17.86 -11.05 19.39
CA GLN A 93 17.68 -12.35 20.05
C GLN A 93 18.91 -12.78 20.87
N ALA A 94 20.06 -12.13 20.68
CA ALA A 94 21.28 -12.37 21.45
C ALA A 94 21.37 -11.53 22.74
N GLU A 95 20.51 -10.51 22.90
CA GLU A 95 20.49 -9.64 24.07
C GLU A 95 19.53 -10.21 25.14
N ASN A 96 20.02 -10.43 26.36
CA ASN A 96 19.15 -10.71 27.52
C ASN A 96 18.36 -9.43 27.85
N THR A 97 17.19 -9.25 27.26
CA THR A 97 16.38 -8.03 27.43
C THR A 97 15.91 -7.90 28.90
N PRO A 98 16.29 -6.80 29.61
CA PRO A 98 15.72 -6.46 30.90
C PRO A 98 14.20 -6.25 30.82
N THR A 99 13.54 -6.29 31.97
CA THR A 99 12.11 -5.99 32.09
C THR A 99 11.83 -4.52 31.75
N MET A 100 10.96 -4.26 30.78
CA MET A 100 10.47 -2.90 30.46
C MET A 100 9.82 -2.26 31.70
N GLN A 101 10.14 -0.99 31.94
CA GLN A 101 9.55 -0.16 32.99
C GLN A 101 8.36 0.67 32.48
N SER A 102 8.28 0.95 31.17
CA SER A 102 7.20 1.69 30.52
C SER A 102 6.89 1.12 29.14
N GLY A 103 5.64 1.25 28.68
CA GLY A 103 5.16 0.70 27.40
C GLY A 103 4.77 1.74 26.35
N VAL A 104 4.96 3.05 26.59
CA VAL A 104 4.34 4.10 25.75
C VAL A 104 4.75 4.03 24.27
N ILE A 105 6.03 3.83 23.98
CA ILE A 105 6.54 3.74 22.59
C ILE A 105 6.14 2.40 21.98
N TYR A 106 6.27 1.31 22.74
CA TYR A 106 5.82 -0.01 22.32
C TYR A 106 4.32 -0.01 21.97
N ASP A 107 3.46 0.54 22.81
CA ASP A 107 2.01 0.58 22.62
C ASP A 107 1.63 1.36 21.36
N TYR A 108 2.34 2.47 21.09
CA TYR A 108 2.18 3.24 19.87
C TYR A 108 2.45 2.41 18.61
N TYR A 109 3.62 1.75 18.53
CA TYR A 109 3.95 0.87 17.41
C TYR A 109 3.00 -0.32 17.32
N ASN A 110 2.63 -0.90 18.47
CA ASN A 110 1.77 -2.07 18.53
C ASN A 110 0.35 -1.77 18.01
N VAL A 111 -0.20 -0.57 18.26
CA VAL A 111 -1.48 -0.16 17.66
C VAL A 111 -1.41 -0.15 16.13
N ARG A 112 -0.32 0.39 15.57
CA ARG A 112 -0.12 0.46 14.11
C ARG A 112 0.17 -0.91 13.50
N GLY A 113 1.02 -1.70 14.14
CA GLY A 113 1.30 -3.08 13.77
C GLY A 113 0.04 -3.94 13.71
N ARG A 114 -0.86 -3.83 14.70
CA ARG A 114 -2.14 -4.57 14.68
C ARG A 114 -3.03 -4.17 13.50
N LYS A 115 -3.08 -2.89 13.15
CA LYS A 115 -3.85 -2.41 11.99
C LYS A 115 -3.28 -2.95 10.68
N MET A 116 -1.95 -2.88 10.52
CA MET A 116 -1.25 -3.46 9.38
C MET A 116 -1.53 -4.96 9.27
N ARG A 117 -1.32 -5.74 10.35
CA ARG A 117 -1.53 -7.19 10.36
C ARG A 117 -2.96 -7.55 9.96
N LEU A 118 -3.95 -6.80 10.45
CA LEU A 118 -5.35 -7.00 10.11
C LEU A 118 -5.62 -6.81 8.61
N VAL A 119 -5.10 -5.74 7.99
CA VAL A 119 -5.33 -5.49 6.56
C VAL A 119 -4.57 -6.49 5.67
N VAL A 120 -3.34 -6.85 6.03
CA VAL A 120 -2.55 -7.87 5.32
C VAL A 120 -3.29 -9.21 5.33
N TRP A 121 -3.86 -9.60 6.46
CA TRP A 121 -4.60 -10.86 6.56
C TRP A 121 -5.94 -10.85 5.80
N LYS A 122 -6.60 -9.68 5.70
CA LYS A 122 -7.84 -9.51 4.95
C LYS A 122 -7.63 -9.36 3.44
N LEU A 123 -6.43 -8.99 3.01
CA LEU A 123 -6.11 -8.67 1.63
C LEU A 123 -6.47 -9.80 0.64
N PRO A 124 -6.13 -11.08 0.86
CA PRO A 124 -6.46 -12.15 -0.10
C PRO A 124 -7.96 -12.24 -0.35
N LYS A 125 -8.74 -12.25 0.72
CA LYS A 125 -10.20 -12.33 0.64
C LYS A 125 -10.80 -11.11 -0.06
N ALA A 126 -10.30 -9.91 0.24
CA ALA A 126 -10.78 -8.70 -0.44
C ALA A 126 -10.50 -8.73 -1.95
N LEU A 127 -9.33 -9.25 -2.37
CA LEU A 127 -9.00 -9.45 -3.78
C LEU A 127 -9.87 -10.53 -4.43
N GLU A 128 -10.09 -11.66 -3.77
CA GLU A 128 -10.95 -12.76 -4.27
C GLU A 128 -12.41 -12.33 -4.41
N ASP A 129 -12.97 -11.69 -3.37
CA ASP A 129 -14.35 -11.20 -3.37
C ASP A 129 -14.56 -10.17 -4.50
N PHE A 130 -13.60 -9.26 -4.70
CA PHE A 130 -13.69 -8.28 -5.78
C PHE A 130 -13.46 -8.91 -7.16
N HIS A 131 -12.56 -9.89 -7.29
CA HIS A 131 -12.38 -10.64 -8.53
C HIS A 131 -13.69 -11.33 -8.96
N ALA A 132 -14.34 -12.06 -8.04
CA ALA A 132 -15.60 -12.75 -8.32
C ALA A 132 -16.72 -11.77 -8.73
N LEU A 133 -16.76 -10.58 -8.12
CA LEU A 133 -17.69 -9.52 -8.51
C LEU A 133 -17.44 -9.06 -9.96
N ILE A 134 -16.18 -8.85 -10.34
CA ILE A 134 -15.81 -8.43 -11.69
C ILE A 134 -16.06 -9.53 -12.73
N GLU A 135 -15.85 -10.80 -12.41
CA GLU A 135 -16.20 -11.90 -13.33
C GLU A 135 -17.71 -11.96 -13.62
N CYS A 136 -18.55 -11.64 -12.64
CA CYS A 136 -20.01 -11.60 -12.79
C CYS A 136 -20.50 -10.35 -13.53
N LEU A 137 -19.66 -9.32 -13.66
CA LEU A 137 -20.04 -7.99 -14.15
C LEU A 137 -20.76 -8.01 -15.52
N PRO A 138 -20.26 -8.70 -16.56
CA PRO A 138 -20.93 -8.69 -17.87
C PRO A 138 -22.35 -9.29 -17.79
N GLY A 139 -22.53 -10.32 -16.96
CA GLY A 139 -23.82 -10.96 -16.73
C GLY A 139 -24.79 -10.05 -15.95
N MET A 140 -24.29 -9.36 -14.92
CA MET A 140 -25.08 -8.41 -14.13
C MET A 140 -25.59 -7.24 -14.98
N ILE A 141 -24.74 -6.67 -15.84
CA ILE A 141 -25.13 -5.54 -16.69
C ILE A 141 -26.04 -5.99 -17.84
N SER A 142 -25.78 -7.15 -18.45
CA SER A 142 -26.62 -7.66 -19.56
C SER A 142 -28.00 -8.15 -19.10
N GLY A 143 -28.13 -8.54 -17.83
CA GLY A 143 -29.40 -8.97 -17.24
C GLY A 143 -30.23 -7.84 -16.62
N ASP A 144 -29.72 -6.60 -16.61
CA ASP A 144 -30.46 -5.45 -16.11
C ASP A 144 -31.43 -4.93 -17.19
N GLU A 145 -32.73 -5.19 -17.01
CA GLU A 145 -33.78 -4.77 -17.95
C GLU A 145 -33.88 -3.23 -18.10
N SER A 146 -33.32 -2.47 -17.15
CA SER A 146 -33.27 -1.01 -17.22
C SER A 146 -32.08 -0.46 -18.01
N CYS A 147 -31.15 -1.32 -18.42
CA CYS A 147 -29.92 -0.93 -19.11
C CYS A 147 -30.11 -0.90 -20.64
N GLU A 148 -30.28 0.30 -21.21
CA GLU A 148 -30.46 0.47 -22.67
C GLU A 148 -29.23 0.07 -23.51
N ASN A 149 -28.01 0.21 -22.96
CA ASN A 149 -26.77 -0.14 -23.66
C ASN A 149 -25.73 -0.82 -22.74
N PRO A 150 -25.88 -2.14 -22.49
CA PRO A 150 -25.00 -2.91 -21.60
C PRO A 150 -23.52 -2.81 -21.95
N GLN A 151 -23.19 -2.80 -23.23
CA GLN A 151 -21.81 -2.75 -23.71
C GLN A 151 -21.16 -1.38 -23.45
N ALA A 152 -21.90 -0.29 -23.66
CA ALA A 152 -21.38 1.05 -23.36
C ALA A 152 -21.15 1.25 -21.87
N ILE A 153 -22.03 0.73 -21.01
CA ILE A 153 -21.87 0.81 -19.55
C ILE A 153 -20.67 -0.02 -19.09
N LEU A 154 -20.52 -1.24 -19.59
CA LEU A 154 -19.37 -2.09 -19.27
C LEU A 154 -18.06 -1.40 -19.66
N HIS A 155 -17.99 -0.86 -20.88
CA HIS A 155 -16.82 -0.14 -21.36
C HIS A 155 -16.51 1.10 -20.50
N LEU A 156 -17.52 1.86 -20.11
CA LEU A 156 -17.36 3.02 -19.24
C LEU A 156 -16.82 2.61 -17.86
N TYR A 157 -17.37 1.55 -17.26
CA TYR A 157 -16.92 1.02 -15.98
C TYR A 157 -15.44 0.60 -16.04
N GLU A 158 -15.06 -0.19 -17.04
CA GLU A 158 -13.67 -0.61 -17.24
C GLU A 158 -12.73 0.60 -17.39
N LYS A 159 -13.17 1.64 -18.10
CA LYS A 159 -12.39 2.87 -18.31
C LYS A 159 -12.22 3.67 -17.02
N MET A 160 -13.29 3.82 -16.23
CA MET A 160 -13.29 4.53 -14.95
C MET A 160 -12.43 3.83 -13.90
N TYR A 161 -12.48 2.49 -13.84
CA TYR A 161 -11.83 1.69 -12.80
C TYR A 161 -10.60 0.93 -13.27
N ARG A 162 -10.03 1.27 -14.43
CA ARG A 162 -8.90 0.54 -15.05
C ARG A 162 -7.74 0.25 -14.09
N ASN A 163 -7.41 1.21 -13.22
CA ASN A 163 -6.31 1.07 -12.27
C ASN A 163 -6.67 0.14 -11.10
N CYS A 164 -7.92 0.19 -10.65
CA CYS A 164 -8.46 -0.70 -9.62
C CYS A 164 -8.48 -2.16 -10.10
N LEU A 165 -8.91 -2.38 -11.35
CA LEU A 165 -9.01 -3.71 -11.95
C LEU A 165 -7.67 -4.44 -12.08
N LEU A 166 -6.54 -3.72 -12.08
CA LEU A 166 -5.21 -4.34 -12.10
C LEU A 166 -4.93 -5.19 -10.85
N PHE A 167 -5.56 -4.88 -9.71
CA PHE A 167 -5.40 -5.64 -8.47
C PHE A 167 -6.05 -7.02 -8.50
N VAL A 168 -6.98 -7.26 -9.43
CA VAL A 168 -7.72 -8.53 -9.53
C VAL A 168 -7.54 -9.20 -10.89
N LYS A 169 -6.69 -8.67 -11.77
CA LYS A 169 -6.49 -9.23 -13.13
C LYS A 169 -5.96 -10.67 -13.13
N THR A 170 -5.33 -11.10 -12.04
CA THR A 170 -4.87 -12.47 -11.85
C THR A 170 -5.21 -12.90 -10.43
N PRO A 171 -5.89 -14.04 -10.22
CA PRO A 171 -6.20 -14.53 -8.90
C PRO A 171 -4.93 -14.72 -8.09
N SER A 172 -4.88 -14.12 -6.89
CA SER A 172 -3.80 -14.34 -5.94
C SER A 172 -4.12 -15.56 -5.08
N SER A 173 -3.18 -16.52 -5.00
CA SER A 173 -3.28 -17.61 -4.03
C SER A 173 -2.64 -17.20 -2.70
N GLY A 174 -3.45 -17.13 -1.65
CA GLY A 174 -2.98 -16.89 -0.29
C GLY A 174 -2.40 -15.49 -0.03
N VAL A 175 -1.79 -15.32 1.14
CA VAL A 175 -1.31 -14.02 1.63
C VAL A 175 -0.14 -13.48 0.82
N GLU A 176 0.84 -14.32 0.50
CA GLU A 176 2.03 -13.92 -0.27
C GLU A 176 1.67 -13.45 -1.68
N GLY A 177 0.80 -14.19 -2.38
CA GLY A 177 0.33 -13.80 -3.70
C GLY A 177 -0.45 -12.48 -3.67
N ALA A 178 -1.28 -12.29 -2.66
CA ALA A 178 -2.07 -11.07 -2.49
C ALA A 178 -1.17 -9.85 -2.22
N LEU A 179 -0.16 -10.03 -1.36
CA LEU A 179 0.84 -9.00 -1.09
C LEU A 179 1.66 -8.66 -2.33
N ALA A 180 2.11 -9.65 -3.09
CA ALA A 180 2.85 -9.41 -4.33
C ALA A 180 2.04 -8.56 -5.32
N THR A 181 0.75 -8.87 -5.50
CA THR A 181 -0.17 -8.09 -6.35
C THR A 181 -0.36 -6.68 -5.80
N PHE A 182 -0.62 -6.54 -4.49
CA PHE A 182 -0.78 -5.25 -3.85
C PHE A 182 0.44 -4.36 -4.02
N PHE A 183 1.64 -4.85 -3.69
CA PHE A 183 2.88 -4.08 -3.79
C PHE A 183 3.27 -3.75 -5.24
N ARG A 184 2.95 -4.62 -6.21
CA ARG A 184 3.13 -4.33 -7.64
C ARG A 184 2.31 -3.11 -8.07
N HIS A 185 1.08 -2.99 -7.57
CA HIS A 185 0.13 -1.96 -8.01
C HIS A 185 -0.07 -0.81 -7.02
N ARG A 186 0.56 -0.83 -5.84
CA ARG A 186 0.36 0.17 -4.76
C ARG A 186 0.57 1.62 -5.20
N HIS A 187 1.44 1.86 -6.17
CA HIS A 187 1.70 3.19 -6.71
C HIS A 187 0.45 3.83 -7.35
N LEU A 188 -0.51 3.01 -7.82
CA LEU A 188 -1.78 3.46 -8.37
C LEU A 188 -2.75 3.99 -7.31
N ILE A 189 -2.60 3.54 -6.06
CA ILE A 189 -3.41 4.02 -4.92
C ILE A 189 -3.18 5.53 -4.72
N ARG A 190 -1.95 5.99 -4.94
CA ARG A 190 -1.58 7.41 -4.93
C ARG A 190 -1.98 8.15 -6.21
N ARG A 191 -1.99 7.47 -7.36
CA ARG A 191 -2.26 8.04 -8.70
C ARG A 191 -3.73 7.94 -9.15
N LYS A 192 -4.66 7.86 -8.19
CA LYS A 192 -6.11 7.65 -8.37
C LYS A 192 -6.47 6.24 -8.88
N LEU A 193 -7.25 5.51 -8.08
CA LEU A 193 -7.82 4.20 -8.42
C LEU A 193 -9.11 4.28 -9.25
N HIS A 194 -9.78 5.44 -9.17
CA HIS A 194 -10.95 5.81 -9.94
C HIS A 194 -10.61 7.05 -10.78
N LEU A 195 -10.88 7.00 -12.07
CA LEU A 195 -10.62 8.10 -13.01
C LEU A 195 -11.94 8.81 -13.33
N HIS A 196 -11.96 10.13 -13.16
CA HIS A 196 -13.12 10.93 -13.55
C HIS A 196 -13.25 10.95 -15.08
N HIS A 197 -14.49 11.09 -15.57
CA HIS A 197 -14.78 11.10 -17.00
C HIS A 197 -13.97 12.15 -17.80
N GLU A 198 -13.57 13.25 -17.16
CA GLU A 198 -12.74 14.31 -17.76
C GLU A 198 -11.25 13.91 -17.89
N ASP A 199 -10.72 13.16 -16.92
CA ASP A 199 -9.34 12.64 -16.93
C ASP A 199 -9.18 11.56 -18.03
N ILE A 200 -10.27 10.86 -18.32
CA ILE A 200 -10.35 9.80 -19.32
C ILE A 200 -10.11 10.34 -20.75
N VAL A 201 -10.74 11.47 -21.09
CA VAL A 201 -10.60 12.13 -22.40
C VAL A 201 -9.21 12.74 -22.59
N SER A 202 -8.60 13.22 -21.50
CA SER A 202 -7.25 13.81 -21.52
C SER A 202 -6.13 12.76 -21.66
N SER A 203 -6.38 11.50 -21.29
CA SER A 203 -5.38 10.42 -21.42
C SER A 203 -5.30 9.80 -22.83
N GLU A 204 -6.32 9.98 -23.67
CA GLU A 204 -6.31 9.53 -25.07
C GLU A 204 -5.58 10.52 -26.01
N SER A 205 -5.30 11.75 -25.56
CA SER A 205 -4.54 12.75 -26.31
C SER A 205 -3.05 12.78 -26.01
N THR A 206 -2.55 11.89 -25.15
CA THR A 206 -1.11 11.74 -24.83
C THR A 206 -0.62 10.34 -25.15
N SER A 207 -0.81 9.93 -26.40
CA SER A 207 0.09 8.97 -27.05
C SER A 207 1.31 9.74 -27.57
N ASP A 208 2.50 9.17 -27.35
CA ASP A 208 3.83 9.70 -27.69
C ASP A 208 4.35 10.89 -26.88
N SER A 209 5.04 10.60 -25.78
CA SER A 209 6.32 11.25 -25.51
C SER A 209 7.16 10.44 -24.53
N SER A 210 8.32 10.05 -25.04
CA SER A 210 9.49 9.40 -24.44
C SER A 210 9.69 9.60 -22.93
N VAL A 211 9.82 8.48 -22.22
CA VAL A 211 10.62 8.40 -20.99
C VAL A 211 12.08 8.61 -21.39
N TYR A 212 12.60 9.83 -21.21
CA TYR A 212 14.05 10.02 -21.21
C TYR A 212 14.61 9.35 -19.97
N ILE A 213 15.25 8.21 -20.16
CA ILE A 213 16.29 7.72 -19.26
C ILE A 213 17.43 8.73 -19.40
N VAL A 214 17.68 9.51 -18.33
CA VAL A 214 18.94 10.24 -18.20
C VAL A 214 19.95 9.26 -17.62
N GLU A 215 20.64 8.56 -18.49
CA GLU A 215 21.96 7.98 -18.22
C GLU A 215 23.03 8.92 -18.77
N THR A 216 24.24 8.81 -18.20
CA THR A 216 25.53 9.49 -18.46
C THR A 216 25.82 10.74 -17.62
N ASP A 217 26.98 10.89 -16.96
CA ASP A 217 28.21 10.07 -16.96
C ASP A 217 29.11 10.33 -15.74
N GLU A 218 29.95 9.33 -15.45
CA GLU A 218 31.18 9.46 -14.68
C GLU A 218 32.09 10.55 -15.25
N LEU A 219 32.71 11.36 -14.39
CA LEU A 219 33.97 12.03 -14.68
C LEU A 219 34.82 12.07 -13.40
N THR A 220 35.79 11.18 -13.38
CA THR A 220 36.98 11.21 -12.52
C THR A 220 37.90 12.39 -12.81
N ASP A 221 38.72 12.69 -11.81
CA ASP A 221 40.06 13.29 -11.87
C ASP A 221 40.19 14.81 -12.05
N THR A 222 40.66 15.52 -11.01
CA THR A 222 42.11 15.75 -10.83
C THR A 222 42.46 16.48 -9.52
N LEU A 223 43.62 16.11 -9.01
CA LEU A 223 44.37 16.59 -7.84
C LEU A 223 44.83 18.06 -7.93
N SER A 224 44.95 18.71 -6.77
CA SER A 224 46.05 19.63 -6.39
C SER A 224 45.93 19.84 -4.86
N GLU A 225 46.75 19.30 -3.95
CA GLU A 225 48.16 19.66 -3.63
C GLU A 225 48.34 21.19 -3.55
N GLU A 226 48.84 21.86 -2.51
CA GLU A 226 49.39 21.64 -1.15
C GLU A 226 49.13 23.00 -0.41
N SER A 227 49.27 23.24 0.89
CA SER A 227 50.54 23.33 1.64
C SER A 227 50.29 23.80 3.09
N GLU A 228 50.94 23.11 4.02
CA GLU A 228 51.79 23.65 5.11
C GLU A 228 51.17 24.67 6.11
N SER A 229 50.84 24.26 7.34
CA SER A 229 51.70 24.04 8.53
C SER A 229 51.86 25.29 9.39
N GLU A 230 51.49 25.23 10.67
CA GLU A 230 52.40 25.64 11.74
C GLU A 230 51.95 25.10 13.11
N SER A 231 52.94 24.62 13.84
CA SER A 231 52.88 23.90 15.11
C SER A 231 53.32 24.79 16.27
N VAL A 232 52.56 24.78 17.38
CA VAL A 232 53.02 24.78 18.81
C VAL A 232 53.63 26.14 19.30
N PRO A 233 53.70 26.53 20.62
CA PRO A 233 53.54 25.78 21.88
C PRO A 233 52.68 26.36 23.03
N VAL A 234 52.27 25.42 23.91
CA VAL A 234 52.49 25.30 25.38
C VAL A 234 52.38 26.55 26.29
N ASN A 235 51.41 26.50 27.21
CA ASN A 235 51.63 26.32 28.66
C ASN A 235 50.42 25.66 29.32
#